data_AF-A0A096M2D3-F1
#
_entry.id   AF-A0A096M2D3-F1
#
_cell.length_a   1.000
_cell.length_b   1.000
_cell.length_c   1.000
_cell.angle_alpha   90.00
_cell.angle_beta   90.00
_cell.angle_gamma   90.00
#
_symmetry.space_group_name_H-M   'P 1'
#
loop_
_entity.id
_entity.type
_entity.pdbx_description
1 polymer ?
#
loop_
_entity_poly.entity_id
_entity_poly.type
_entity_poly.pdbx_seq_one_letter_code
_entity_poly.pdbx_strand_id
1 'polypeptide(L)'
;LFVTDENINIVVHKFLEGRELVELHRSSLNDLGGQSVDRKYKEFLREIFTHKVWDEFEKKYPSDVQKMMWEFSHLKHVDEDIDVICPFNLAKVAQKHQDIEKFFEGVQGASYDEGLIRISKHKFWSFFAQSLHGITHNVRGIFNKGFNIGCILLVGEFAVCEVLRRHITDEFIDYCKVLCPFRPRESILKGAVVLGKHQTRIQFRKSAFTYGIGVSDRFDELKHIEERKFTNKDGEWCGGLFIKLVGVGEHVGLDKTMEFTFYPIQADQTMMNFYFYRTLKKIPKYVTEEGVEQIGYLFLNSPNTECGRSREVKLTITFDRMDMKIKAKDLTSESESATKFGFMWK
;
A
#
# COMPACT_ATOMS: atom_id res chain seq x y z
N LEU A 1 9.88 -3.49 -3.43
CA LEU A 1 9.17 -4.40 -4.35
C LEU A 1 8.93 -5.71 -3.60
N PHE A 2 7.67 -6.02 -3.30
CA PHE A 2 7.27 -7.28 -2.70
C PHE A 2 6.86 -8.25 -3.80
N VAL A 3 7.59 -9.34 -4.00
CA VAL A 3 7.33 -10.27 -5.10
C VAL A 3 6.79 -11.58 -4.53
N THR A 4 5.51 -11.87 -4.74
CA THR A 4 4.96 -13.20 -4.49
C THR A 4 5.09 -14.05 -5.75
N ASP A 5 4.97 -15.37 -5.60
CA ASP A 5 5.19 -16.32 -6.71
C ASP A 5 4.16 -16.16 -7.85
N GLU A 6 2.96 -15.64 -7.54
CA GLU A 6 1.89 -15.33 -8.50
C GLU A 6 1.90 -13.88 -8.98
N ASN A 7 2.06 -12.95 -8.03
CA ASN A 7 1.77 -11.54 -8.22
C ASN A 7 2.93 -10.67 -7.75
N ILE A 8 3.11 -9.53 -8.40
CA ILE A 8 4.15 -8.59 -8.05
C ILE A 8 3.52 -7.38 -7.40
N ASN A 9 3.77 -7.21 -6.10
CA ASN A 9 3.32 -6.07 -5.33
C ASN A 9 4.43 -5.01 -5.30
N ILE A 10 4.15 -3.82 -5.81
CA ILE A 10 5.09 -2.70 -5.74
C ILE A 10 4.57 -1.71 -4.72
N VAL A 11 5.38 -1.42 -3.71
CA VAL A 11 5.05 -0.45 -2.66
C VAL A 11 6.19 0.54 -2.51
N VAL A 12 5.85 1.82 -2.55
CA VAL A 12 6.78 2.93 -2.33
C VAL A 12 6.60 3.42 -0.90
N HIS A 13 7.70 3.46 -0.15
CA HIS A 13 7.70 3.99 1.20
C HIS A 13 8.65 5.19 1.30
N LYS A 14 8.26 6.17 2.12
CA LYS A 14 9.13 7.23 2.60
C LYS A 14 9.58 6.91 4.03
N PHE A 15 10.88 6.91 4.25
CA PHE A 15 11.45 6.92 5.59
C PHE A 15 11.37 8.34 6.16
N LEU A 16 10.84 8.46 7.37
CA LEU A 16 10.89 9.71 8.14
C LEU A 16 11.95 9.60 9.25
N GLU A 17 12.43 10.75 9.72
CA GLU A 17 13.29 10.81 10.92
C GLU A 17 12.59 10.09 12.08
N GLY A 18 13.31 9.20 12.78
CA GLY A 18 12.74 8.37 13.85
C GLY A 18 12.44 6.90 13.50
N ARG A 19 12.86 6.41 12.32
CA ARG A 19 12.62 5.02 11.83
C ARG A 19 11.15 4.72 11.54
N GLU A 20 10.40 5.74 11.10
CA GLU A 20 9.01 5.58 10.65
C GLU A 20 8.95 5.36 9.12
N LEU A 21 7.94 4.61 8.68
CA LEU A 21 7.69 4.30 7.27
C LEU A 21 6.28 4.75 6.90
N VAL A 22 6.17 5.63 5.90
CA VAL A 22 4.88 6.03 5.31
C VAL A 22 4.75 5.44 3.91
N GLU A 23 3.68 4.70 3.67
CA GLU A 23 3.34 4.20 2.32
C GLU A 23 2.83 5.35 1.45
N LEU A 24 3.53 5.63 0.35
CA LEU A 24 3.16 6.66 -0.63
C LEU A 24 2.37 6.09 -1.81
N HIS A 25 2.67 4.86 -2.20
CA HIS A 25 2.05 4.21 -3.35
C HIS A 25 2.05 2.69 -3.19
N ARG A 26 1.01 2.05 -3.71
CA ARG A 26 0.86 0.60 -3.81
C ARG A 26 0.24 0.24 -5.16
N SER A 27 0.80 -0.77 -5.79
CA SER A 27 0.23 -1.45 -6.94
C SER A 27 0.44 -2.96 -6.82
N SER A 28 -0.47 -3.74 -7.39
CA SER A 28 -0.35 -5.19 -7.54
C SER A 28 -0.43 -5.49 -9.02
N LEU A 29 0.53 -6.26 -9.52
CA LEU A 29 0.63 -6.69 -10.90
C LEU A 29 0.37 -8.19 -10.93
N ASN A 30 -0.69 -8.56 -11.63
CA ASN A 30 -1.06 -9.95 -11.76
C ASN A 30 -0.27 -10.58 -12.90
N ASP A 31 0.01 -11.87 -12.79
CA ASP A 31 0.55 -12.67 -13.89
C ASP A 31 1.95 -12.24 -14.39
N LEU A 32 2.74 -11.61 -13.51
CA LEU A 32 4.15 -11.27 -13.77
C LEU A 32 5.12 -11.98 -12.81
N GLY A 33 4.61 -12.80 -11.88
CA GLY A 33 5.40 -13.53 -10.89
C GLY A 33 6.19 -14.71 -11.48
N GLY A 34 6.67 -15.60 -10.61
CA GLY A 34 7.35 -16.83 -11.00
C GLY A 34 6.44 -17.81 -11.77
N GLN A 35 5.13 -17.79 -11.53
CA GLN A 35 4.17 -18.67 -12.20
C GLN A 35 3.95 -18.36 -13.68
N SER A 36 4.16 -17.11 -14.13
CA SER A 36 4.09 -16.81 -15.57
C SER A 36 5.24 -17.48 -16.32
N VAL A 37 6.41 -17.62 -15.68
CA VAL A 37 7.56 -18.39 -16.19
C VAL A 37 7.22 -19.88 -16.26
N ASP A 38 6.52 -20.41 -15.25
CA ASP A 38 6.04 -21.81 -15.26
C ASP A 38 5.09 -22.08 -16.42
N ARG A 39 4.19 -21.13 -16.71
CA ARG A 39 3.29 -21.24 -17.85
C ARG A 39 4.07 -21.25 -19.17
N LYS A 40 5.06 -20.37 -19.33
CA LYS A 40 5.92 -20.35 -20.53
C LYS A 40 6.71 -21.64 -20.70
N TYR A 41 7.18 -22.22 -19.60
CA TYR A 41 7.82 -23.54 -19.63
C TYR A 41 6.85 -24.66 -20.06
N LYS A 42 5.62 -24.70 -19.52
CA LYS A 42 4.60 -25.66 -19.97
C LYS A 42 4.22 -25.48 -21.44
N GLU A 43 4.07 -24.25 -21.89
CA GLU A 43 3.84 -23.93 -23.31
C GLU A 43 4.98 -24.47 -24.18
N PHE A 44 6.23 -24.34 -23.72
CA PHE A 44 7.38 -24.87 -24.42
C PHE A 44 7.43 -26.41 -24.45
N LEU A 45 7.04 -27.08 -23.37
CA LEU A 45 6.90 -28.55 -23.38
C LEU A 45 5.80 -29.02 -24.35
N ARG A 46 4.71 -28.25 -24.51
CA ARG A 46 3.70 -28.49 -25.54
C ARG A 46 4.21 -28.20 -26.96
N GLU A 47 5.11 -27.24 -27.14
CA GLU A 47 5.80 -26.99 -28.42
C GLU A 47 6.65 -28.21 -28.81
N ILE A 48 7.44 -28.75 -27.86
CA ILE A 48 8.27 -29.93 -28.06
C ILE A 48 7.41 -31.17 -28.32
N PHE A 49 6.58 -31.56 -27.36
CA PHE A 49 5.89 -32.86 -27.40
C PHE A 49 4.57 -32.84 -28.17
N THR A 50 4.14 -31.68 -28.66
CA THR A 50 2.77 -31.40 -29.15
C THR A 50 1.72 -31.38 -28.04
N HIS A 51 0.62 -30.66 -28.28
CA HIS A 51 -0.55 -30.65 -27.40
C HIS A 51 -1.07 -32.06 -27.08
N LYS A 52 -1.12 -32.95 -28.08
CA LYS A 52 -1.70 -34.28 -27.91
C LYS A 52 -0.93 -35.14 -26.88
N VAL A 53 0.39 -35.19 -26.98
CA VAL A 53 1.24 -36.01 -26.09
C VAL A 53 1.31 -35.39 -24.71
N TRP A 54 1.54 -34.07 -24.64
CA TRP A 54 1.65 -33.37 -23.36
C TRP A 54 0.35 -33.43 -22.56
N ASP A 55 -0.79 -33.18 -23.21
CA ASP A 55 -2.09 -33.19 -22.53
C ASP A 55 -2.51 -34.62 -22.13
N GLU A 56 -2.12 -35.66 -22.88
CA GLU A 56 -2.26 -37.06 -22.44
C GLU A 56 -1.41 -37.35 -21.19
N PHE A 57 -0.15 -36.89 -21.18
CA PHE A 57 0.74 -37.06 -20.04
C PHE A 57 0.23 -36.35 -18.79
N GLU A 58 -0.18 -35.07 -18.91
CA GLU A 58 -0.70 -34.27 -17.80
C GLU A 58 -1.98 -34.88 -17.21
N LYS A 59 -2.85 -35.46 -18.05
CA LYS A 59 -4.07 -36.14 -17.60
C LYS A 59 -3.80 -37.48 -16.91
N LYS A 60 -2.84 -38.27 -17.41
CA LYS A 60 -2.59 -39.64 -16.89
C LYS A 60 -1.62 -39.67 -15.71
N TYR A 61 -0.68 -38.73 -15.65
CA TYR A 61 0.43 -38.75 -14.70
C TYR A 61 0.60 -37.38 -14.01
N PRO A 62 -0.44 -36.86 -13.32
CA PRO A 62 -0.38 -35.54 -12.70
C PRO A 62 0.72 -35.40 -11.64
N SER A 63 1.07 -36.47 -10.94
CA SER A 63 2.17 -36.48 -9.96
C SER A 63 3.55 -36.26 -10.62
N ASP A 64 3.77 -36.81 -11.81
CA ASP A 64 5.01 -36.62 -12.56
C ASP A 64 5.11 -35.18 -13.08
N VAL A 65 3.99 -34.61 -13.54
CA VAL A 65 3.92 -33.18 -13.90
C VAL A 65 4.25 -32.31 -12.69
N GLN A 66 3.64 -32.57 -11.52
CA GLN A 66 3.92 -31.79 -10.31
C GLN A 66 5.40 -31.88 -9.93
N LYS A 67 5.99 -33.08 -9.97
CA LYS A 67 7.42 -33.27 -9.70
C LYS A 67 8.29 -32.48 -10.68
N MET A 68 8.01 -32.58 -11.98
CA MET A 68 8.75 -31.87 -13.03
C MET A 68 8.67 -30.35 -12.87
N MET A 69 7.49 -29.81 -12.55
CA MET A 69 7.31 -28.38 -12.29
C MET A 69 8.02 -27.93 -11.02
N TRP A 70 8.01 -28.76 -9.96
CA TRP A 70 8.73 -28.49 -8.73
C TRP A 70 10.25 -28.46 -8.96
N GLU A 71 10.80 -29.41 -9.72
CA GLU A 71 12.22 -29.42 -10.10
C GLU A 71 12.57 -28.17 -10.90
N PHE A 72 11.76 -27.81 -11.90
CA PHE A 72 11.94 -26.61 -12.70
C PHE A 72 11.97 -25.32 -11.85
N SER A 73 11.15 -25.23 -10.80
CA SER A 73 11.12 -24.04 -9.93
C SER A 73 12.49 -23.73 -9.30
N HIS A 74 13.32 -24.75 -9.05
CA HIS A 74 14.66 -24.59 -8.49
C HIS A 74 15.70 -24.19 -9.54
N LEU A 75 15.42 -24.46 -10.83
CA LEU A 75 16.28 -24.08 -11.96
C LEU A 75 16.10 -22.60 -12.35
N LYS A 76 15.03 -21.93 -11.90
CA LYS A 76 14.82 -20.48 -12.10
C LYS A 76 15.88 -19.60 -11.43
N HIS A 77 16.81 -20.17 -10.69
CA HIS A 77 17.83 -19.44 -9.96
C HIS A 77 19.16 -19.32 -10.71
N VAL A 78 19.37 -20.10 -11.78
CA VAL A 78 20.63 -20.13 -12.52
C VAL A 78 20.59 -19.28 -13.78
N ASP A 79 21.78 -18.89 -14.26
CA ASP A 79 21.96 -18.09 -15.46
C ASP A 79 22.78 -18.83 -16.54
N GLU A 80 22.33 -20.03 -16.88
CA GLU A 80 23.00 -20.98 -17.77
C GLU A 80 21.98 -21.84 -18.54
N ASP A 81 22.47 -22.75 -19.36
CA ASP A 81 21.65 -23.82 -19.93
C ASP A 81 21.10 -24.68 -18.79
N ILE A 82 19.84 -25.12 -18.90
CA ILE A 82 19.22 -25.95 -17.87
C ILE A 82 18.94 -27.35 -18.42
N ASP A 83 19.15 -28.34 -17.57
CA ASP A 83 18.78 -29.73 -17.84
C ASP A 83 17.59 -30.11 -16.96
N VAL A 84 16.52 -30.58 -17.59
CA VAL A 84 15.34 -31.09 -16.89
C VAL A 84 15.20 -32.58 -17.13
N ILE A 85 14.97 -33.34 -16.07
CA ILE A 85 14.75 -34.79 -16.20
C ILE A 85 13.44 -35.01 -16.97
N CYS A 86 13.51 -35.77 -18.06
CA CYS A 86 12.33 -36.26 -18.76
C CYS A 86 11.68 -37.38 -17.94
N PRO A 87 10.44 -37.21 -17.45
CA PRO A 87 9.79 -38.27 -16.68
C PRO A 87 9.64 -39.54 -17.52
N PHE A 88 9.89 -40.69 -16.92
CA PHE A 88 9.75 -41.98 -17.61
C PHE A 88 8.37 -42.15 -18.26
N ASN A 89 7.31 -41.73 -17.58
CA ASN A 89 5.96 -41.81 -18.14
C ASN A 89 5.73 -40.82 -19.29
N LEU A 90 6.39 -39.65 -19.30
CA LEU A 90 6.35 -38.74 -20.45
C LEU A 90 7.03 -39.39 -21.66
N ALA A 91 8.24 -39.94 -21.47
CA ALA A 91 8.95 -40.66 -22.52
C ALA A 91 8.12 -41.83 -23.06
N LYS A 92 7.48 -42.61 -22.18
CA LYS A 92 6.60 -43.72 -22.57
C LYS A 92 5.37 -43.27 -23.37
N VAL A 93 4.79 -42.11 -23.07
CA VAL A 93 3.66 -41.55 -23.84
C VAL A 93 4.13 -41.03 -25.21
N ALA A 94 5.28 -40.35 -25.24
CA ALA A 94 5.91 -39.84 -26.46
C ALA A 94 6.28 -40.98 -27.44
N GLN A 95 6.88 -42.06 -26.94
CA GLN A 95 7.32 -43.22 -27.73
C GLN A 95 6.18 -43.97 -28.45
N LYS A 96 4.93 -43.81 -28.02
CA LYS A 96 3.77 -44.36 -28.74
C LYS A 96 3.50 -43.64 -30.07
N HIS A 97 4.03 -42.44 -30.23
CA HIS A 97 3.81 -41.58 -31.38
C HIS A 97 5.03 -41.57 -32.30
N GLN A 98 6.23 -41.40 -31.76
CA GLN A 98 7.51 -41.44 -32.48
C GLN A 98 8.70 -41.53 -31.51
N ASP A 99 9.91 -41.73 -32.04
CA ASP A 99 11.15 -41.66 -31.26
C ASP A 99 11.27 -40.30 -30.55
N ILE A 100 11.76 -40.30 -29.31
CA ILE A 100 11.73 -39.12 -28.46
C ILE A 100 12.59 -37.97 -29.03
N GLU A 101 13.72 -38.31 -29.63
CA GLU A 101 14.68 -37.39 -30.26
C GLU A 101 14.02 -36.58 -31.38
N LYS A 102 13.08 -37.21 -32.14
CA LYS A 102 12.38 -36.55 -33.25
C LYS A 102 11.45 -35.42 -32.80
N PHE A 103 11.01 -35.40 -31.54
CA PHE A 103 10.23 -34.28 -31.00
C PHE A 103 11.05 -32.99 -30.84
N PHE A 104 12.37 -33.10 -30.81
CA PHE A 104 13.27 -31.96 -30.63
C PHE A 104 13.79 -31.42 -31.96
N GLU A 105 13.63 -32.17 -33.05
CA GLU A 105 14.03 -31.74 -34.39
C GLU A 105 13.29 -30.45 -34.79
N GLY A 106 14.05 -29.39 -35.05
CA GLY A 106 13.50 -28.09 -35.45
C GLY A 106 13.02 -27.21 -34.29
N VAL A 107 13.01 -27.70 -33.04
CA VAL A 107 12.66 -26.89 -31.86
C VAL A 107 13.86 -26.05 -31.43
N GLN A 108 13.76 -24.73 -31.56
CA GLN A 108 14.86 -23.83 -31.27
C GLN A 108 15.22 -23.83 -29.77
N GLY A 109 16.48 -24.09 -29.47
CA GLY A 109 17.02 -23.99 -28.11
C GLY A 109 16.59 -25.10 -27.15
N ALA A 110 16.12 -26.24 -27.67
CA ALA A 110 15.99 -27.47 -26.91
C ALA A 110 16.65 -28.66 -27.60
N SER A 111 17.15 -29.60 -26.80
CA SER A 111 17.64 -30.89 -27.27
C SER A 111 17.33 -31.97 -26.24
N TYR A 112 17.44 -33.22 -26.66
CA TYR A 112 17.27 -34.38 -25.79
C TYR A 112 18.53 -35.24 -25.80
N ASP A 113 18.97 -35.62 -24.62
CA ASP A 113 20.15 -36.47 -24.43
C ASP A 113 19.95 -37.36 -23.20
N GLU A 114 20.04 -38.69 -23.38
CA GLU A 114 19.99 -39.71 -22.32
C GLU A 114 18.91 -39.50 -21.23
N GLY A 115 17.70 -39.06 -21.59
CA GLY A 115 16.61 -38.83 -20.62
C GLY A 115 16.55 -37.42 -20.03
N LEU A 116 17.40 -36.50 -20.48
CA LEU A 116 17.40 -35.09 -20.13
C LEU A 116 16.85 -34.25 -21.28
N ILE A 117 16.01 -33.29 -20.91
CA ILE A 117 15.56 -32.19 -21.76
C ILE A 117 16.48 -31.02 -21.47
N ARG A 118 17.38 -30.72 -22.40
CA ARG A 118 18.30 -29.59 -22.30
C ARG A 118 17.68 -28.37 -22.95
N ILE A 119 17.63 -27.26 -22.22
CA ILE A 119 17.09 -25.98 -22.68
C ILE A 119 18.20 -24.95 -22.63
N SER A 120 18.52 -24.39 -23.79
CA SER A 120 19.53 -23.34 -23.91
C SER A 120 19.17 -22.12 -23.06
N LYS A 121 20.18 -21.46 -22.50
CA LYS A 121 20.07 -20.21 -21.73
C LYS A 121 19.19 -19.18 -22.44
N HIS A 122 19.39 -18.99 -23.74
CA HIS A 122 18.63 -18.04 -24.53
C HIS A 122 17.13 -18.37 -24.57
N LYS A 123 16.77 -19.63 -24.84
CA LYS A 123 15.35 -20.06 -24.81
C LYS A 123 14.80 -19.97 -23.39
N PHE A 124 15.57 -20.36 -22.37
CA PHE A 124 15.14 -20.27 -20.98
C PHE A 124 14.85 -18.82 -20.56
N TRP A 125 15.73 -17.87 -20.92
CA TRP A 125 15.54 -16.44 -20.70
C TRP A 125 14.27 -15.90 -21.36
N SER A 126 13.89 -16.43 -22.53
CA SER A 126 12.66 -16.01 -23.22
C SER A 126 11.40 -16.24 -22.39
N PHE A 127 11.40 -17.21 -21.45
CA PHE A 127 10.26 -17.46 -20.56
C PHE A 127 10.00 -16.31 -19.58
N PHE A 128 11.03 -15.51 -19.29
CA PHE A 128 10.93 -14.39 -18.36
C PHE A 128 10.51 -13.08 -19.04
N ALA A 129 10.57 -13.00 -20.38
CA ALA A 129 10.45 -11.75 -21.12
C ALA A 129 9.19 -10.94 -20.76
N GLN A 130 8.02 -11.59 -20.69
CA GLN A 130 6.76 -10.95 -20.31
C GLN A 130 6.83 -10.36 -18.89
N SER A 131 7.33 -11.14 -17.92
CA SER A 131 7.48 -10.70 -16.53
C SER A 131 8.45 -9.53 -16.41
N LEU A 132 9.64 -9.66 -16.97
CA LEU A 132 10.70 -8.63 -16.88
C LEU A 132 10.24 -7.32 -17.51
N HIS A 133 9.64 -7.37 -18.70
CA HIS A 133 9.11 -6.20 -19.36
C HIS A 133 7.98 -5.55 -18.56
N GLY A 134 7.02 -6.34 -18.08
CA GLY A 134 5.90 -5.86 -17.28
C GLY A 134 6.35 -5.20 -15.97
N ILE A 135 7.33 -5.80 -15.26
CA ILE A 135 7.89 -5.21 -14.03
C ILE A 135 8.60 -3.89 -14.36
N THR A 136 9.44 -3.87 -15.39
CA THR A 136 10.21 -2.69 -15.81
C THR A 136 9.28 -1.53 -16.16
N HIS A 137 8.25 -1.80 -16.96
CA HIS A 137 7.24 -0.82 -17.34
C HIS A 137 6.56 -0.19 -16.11
N ASN A 138 6.15 -1.02 -15.15
CA ASN A 138 5.46 -0.55 -13.95
C ASN A 138 6.39 0.22 -13.00
N VAL A 139 7.63 -0.21 -12.83
CA VAL A 139 8.62 0.51 -12.02
C VAL A 139 8.91 1.88 -12.65
N ARG A 140 9.11 1.96 -13.98
CA ARG A 140 9.23 3.24 -14.70
C ARG A 140 8.01 4.13 -14.51
N GLY A 141 6.80 3.57 -14.56
CA GLY A 141 5.56 4.28 -14.29
C GLY A 141 5.50 4.89 -12.87
N ILE A 142 6.21 4.31 -11.89
CA ILE A 142 6.33 4.87 -10.54
C ILE A 142 7.32 6.03 -10.51
N PHE A 143 8.47 5.90 -11.17
CA PHE A 143 9.43 7.02 -11.31
C PHE A 143 8.76 8.24 -11.98
N ASN A 144 7.95 8.02 -13.01
CA ASN A 144 7.23 9.08 -13.72
C ASN A 144 6.20 9.84 -12.87
N LYS A 145 5.84 9.34 -11.67
CA LYS A 145 4.98 10.05 -10.71
C LYS A 145 5.73 11.12 -9.90
N GLY A 146 7.04 11.25 -10.09
CA GLY A 146 7.87 12.26 -9.41
C GLY A 146 8.31 11.86 -8.00
N PHE A 147 8.27 10.57 -7.66
CA PHE A 147 8.82 10.10 -6.39
C PHE A 147 10.35 10.14 -6.41
N ASN A 148 10.96 10.68 -5.34
CA ASN A 148 12.41 10.58 -5.14
C ASN A 148 12.74 9.19 -4.55
N ILE A 149 13.16 8.26 -5.42
CA ILE A 149 13.43 6.86 -5.04
C ILE A 149 14.92 6.68 -4.79
N GLY A 150 15.31 6.55 -3.52
CA GLY A 150 16.72 6.29 -3.16
C GLY A 150 17.14 4.82 -3.34
N CYS A 151 16.19 3.88 -3.28
CA CYS A 151 16.48 2.45 -3.36
C CYS A 151 15.27 1.62 -3.82
N ILE A 152 15.52 0.61 -4.65
CA ILE A 152 14.63 -0.52 -4.89
C ILE A 152 15.12 -1.70 -4.04
N LEU A 153 14.24 -2.20 -3.16
CA LEU A 153 14.48 -3.43 -2.40
C LEU A 153 13.66 -4.58 -3.01
N LEU A 154 14.34 -5.63 -3.48
CA LEU A 154 13.75 -6.85 -4.02
C LEU A 154 13.57 -7.88 -2.90
N VAL A 155 12.33 -8.29 -2.61
CA VAL A 155 12.03 -9.29 -1.58
C VAL A 155 10.99 -10.29 -2.05
N GLY A 156 10.95 -11.45 -1.40
CA GLY A 156 10.03 -12.53 -1.70
C GLY A 156 10.65 -13.65 -2.54
N GLU A 157 9.80 -14.54 -3.03
CA GLU A 157 10.22 -15.80 -3.63
C GLU A 157 10.86 -15.60 -5.01
N PHE A 158 10.20 -14.85 -5.87
CA PHE A 158 10.72 -14.63 -7.22
C PHE A 158 12.01 -13.77 -7.20
N ALA A 159 12.26 -12.99 -6.15
CA ALA A 159 13.52 -12.27 -5.96
C ALA A 159 14.74 -13.18 -5.71
N VAL A 160 14.56 -14.50 -5.54
CA VAL A 160 15.66 -15.49 -5.57
C VAL A 160 16.20 -15.69 -6.99
N CYS A 161 15.38 -15.46 -8.02
CA CYS A 161 15.76 -15.59 -9.43
C CYS A 161 16.89 -14.61 -9.79
N GLU A 162 18.02 -15.13 -10.27
CA GLU A 162 19.17 -14.31 -10.68
C GLU A 162 18.87 -13.48 -11.92
N VAL A 163 18.16 -14.04 -12.91
CA VAL A 163 17.73 -13.33 -14.12
C VAL A 163 16.92 -12.08 -13.77
N LEU A 164 15.95 -12.20 -12.85
CA LEU A 164 15.16 -11.06 -12.38
C LEU A 164 16.04 -10.01 -11.67
N ARG A 165 16.92 -10.43 -10.76
CA ARG A 165 17.77 -9.51 -9.99
C ARG A 165 18.70 -8.73 -10.90
N ARG A 166 19.35 -9.39 -11.86
CA ARG A 166 20.24 -8.76 -12.83
C ARG A 166 19.48 -7.79 -13.71
N HIS A 167 18.38 -8.23 -14.32
CA HIS A 167 17.54 -7.38 -15.17
C HIS A 167 17.10 -6.09 -14.45
N ILE A 168 16.57 -6.19 -13.23
CA ILE A 168 16.15 -5.00 -12.47
C ILE A 168 17.34 -4.15 -12.00
N THR A 169 18.49 -4.76 -11.74
CA THR A 169 19.69 -4.00 -11.42
C THR A 169 20.14 -3.21 -12.64
N ASP A 170 20.34 -3.85 -13.77
CA ASP A 170 20.83 -3.23 -15.00
C ASP A 170 19.90 -2.11 -15.49
N GLU A 171 18.57 -2.30 -15.40
CA GLU A 171 17.59 -1.30 -15.81
C GLU A 171 17.51 -0.05 -14.91
N PHE A 172 17.87 -0.17 -13.62
CA PHE A 172 17.59 0.87 -12.62
C PHE A 172 18.79 1.35 -11.79
N ILE A 173 19.97 0.77 -11.96
CA ILE A 173 21.17 1.10 -11.17
C ILE A 173 21.61 2.55 -11.33
N ASP A 174 21.42 3.13 -12.52
CA ASP A 174 21.73 4.54 -12.81
C ASP A 174 20.76 5.52 -12.14
N TYR A 175 19.58 5.04 -11.74
CA TYR A 175 18.54 5.86 -11.12
C TYR A 175 18.55 5.75 -9.59
N CYS A 176 18.83 4.57 -9.04
CA CYS A 176 18.83 4.33 -7.60
C CYS A 176 19.58 3.04 -7.22
N LYS A 177 19.80 2.84 -5.91
CA LYS A 177 20.38 1.57 -5.43
C LYS A 177 19.40 0.42 -5.62
N VAL A 178 19.84 -0.69 -6.19
CA VAL A 178 19.07 -1.94 -6.25
C VAL A 178 19.65 -2.92 -5.24
N LEU A 179 18.84 -3.31 -4.25
CA LEU A 179 19.25 -4.19 -3.16
C LEU A 179 18.39 -5.45 -3.14
N CYS A 180 19.01 -6.59 -2.87
CA CYS A 180 18.34 -7.85 -2.56
C CYS A 180 18.99 -8.44 -1.31
N PRO A 181 18.23 -8.75 -0.24
CA PRO A 181 18.79 -9.34 0.97
C PRO A 181 19.27 -10.77 0.71
N PHE A 182 20.24 -11.24 1.52
CA PHE A 182 20.83 -12.59 1.39
C PHE A 182 19.81 -13.73 1.36
N ARG A 183 18.62 -13.55 1.94
CA ARG A 183 17.50 -14.51 1.91
C ARG A 183 16.20 -13.78 1.60
N PRO A 184 15.90 -13.50 0.33
CA PRO A 184 14.74 -12.68 -0.04
C PRO A 184 13.42 -13.37 0.29
N ARG A 185 13.35 -14.71 0.20
CA ARG A 185 12.19 -15.51 0.62
C ARG A 185 11.83 -15.30 2.11
N GLU A 186 12.84 -15.32 2.99
CA GLU A 186 12.64 -15.17 4.43
C GLU A 186 12.39 -13.72 4.88
N SER A 187 12.80 -12.74 4.06
CA SER A 187 12.82 -11.33 4.47
C SER A 187 11.43 -10.76 4.80
N ILE A 188 10.38 -11.26 4.14
CA ILE A 188 8.99 -10.87 4.41
C ILE A 188 8.58 -11.36 5.81
N LEU A 189 8.82 -12.63 6.12
CA LEU A 189 8.51 -13.20 7.42
C LEU A 189 9.31 -12.52 8.54
N LYS A 190 10.61 -12.30 8.33
CA LYS A 190 11.45 -11.57 9.28
C LYS A 190 10.94 -10.15 9.51
N GLY A 191 10.54 -9.45 8.45
CA GLY A 191 9.91 -8.14 8.51
C GLY A 191 8.63 -8.17 9.34
N ALA A 192 7.75 -9.15 9.11
CA ALA A 192 6.51 -9.32 9.87
C ALA A 192 6.76 -9.59 11.36
N VAL A 193 7.77 -10.41 11.70
CA VAL A 193 8.14 -10.68 13.10
C VAL A 193 8.68 -9.41 13.77
N VAL A 194 9.56 -8.67 13.10
CA VAL A 194 10.10 -7.40 13.61
C VAL A 194 8.96 -6.39 13.82
N LEU A 195 8.02 -6.32 12.88
CA LEU A 195 6.84 -5.47 12.99
C LEU A 195 5.94 -5.86 14.16
N GLY A 196 5.69 -7.17 14.33
CA GLY A 196 4.88 -7.70 15.42
C GLY A 196 5.52 -7.52 16.80
N LYS A 197 6.86 -7.56 16.89
CA LYS A 197 7.60 -7.24 18.13
C LYS A 197 7.64 -5.74 18.42
N HIS A 198 7.53 -4.90 17.39
CA HIS A 198 7.52 -3.45 17.49
C HIS A 198 6.18 -2.86 17.02
N GLN A 199 5.06 -3.29 17.63
CA GLN A 199 3.70 -2.79 17.32
C GLN A 199 3.56 -1.26 17.38
N THR A 200 4.50 -0.57 18.02
CA THR A 200 4.61 0.89 18.07
C THR A 200 5.08 1.56 16.77
N ARG A 201 5.37 0.81 15.68
CA ARG A 201 6.02 1.38 14.48
C ARG A 201 5.14 1.64 13.25
N ILE A 202 3.90 1.14 13.18
CA ILE A 202 2.93 1.62 12.17
C ILE A 202 1.93 2.49 12.89
N GLN A 203 2.29 3.75 13.08
CA GLN A 203 1.46 4.69 13.82
C GLN A 203 0.37 5.29 12.94
N PHE A 204 0.39 5.19 11.61
CA PHE A 204 -0.52 5.97 10.79
C PHE A 204 -1.55 5.14 10.03
N ARG A 205 -2.79 5.58 10.06
CA ARG A 205 -3.90 5.04 9.26
C ARG A 205 -4.63 6.18 8.55
N LYS A 206 -5.29 5.87 7.43
CA LYS A 206 -6.02 6.89 6.67
C LYS A 206 -7.40 7.09 7.28
N SER A 207 -7.78 8.35 7.51
CA SER A 207 -9.13 8.69 7.96
C SER A 207 -10.16 8.36 6.86
N ALA A 208 -11.28 7.74 7.22
CA ALA A 208 -12.38 7.49 6.28
C ALA A 208 -13.21 8.75 5.98
N PHE A 209 -13.16 9.76 6.85
CA PHE A 209 -13.93 11.00 6.74
C PHE A 209 -13.05 12.22 7.02
N THR A 210 -13.52 13.39 6.58
CA THR A 210 -13.06 14.68 7.08
C THR A 210 -13.80 14.96 8.38
N TYR A 211 -13.07 15.15 9.48
CA TYR A 211 -13.61 15.52 10.78
C TYR A 211 -13.32 16.99 11.06
N GLY A 212 -14.27 17.67 11.68
CA GLY A 212 -14.16 19.09 11.98
C GLY A 212 -15.08 19.56 13.08
N ILE A 213 -15.01 20.85 13.37
CA ILE A 213 -15.92 21.52 14.30
C ILE A 213 -16.60 22.72 13.65
N GLY A 214 -17.80 23.03 14.16
CA GLY A 214 -18.48 24.27 13.86
C GLY A 214 -17.93 25.41 14.69
N VAL A 215 -17.57 26.51 14.04
CA VAL A 215 -17.10 27.74 14.70
C VAL A 215 -17.81 28.97 14.17
N SER A 216 -17.61 30.07 14.88
CA SER A 216 -17.92 31.41 14.39
C SER A 216 -16.65 32.23 14.30
N ASP A 217 -16.57 33.08 13.29
CA ASP A 217 -15.45 34.02 13.10
C ASP A 217 -16.00 35.42 12.80
N ARG A 218 -15.14 36.45 12.82
CA ARG A 218 -15.52 37.81 12.45
C ARG A 218 -16.10 37.83 11.04
N PHE A 219 -17.21 38.56 10.89
CA PHE A 219 -17.83 38.68 9.59
C PHE A 219 -16.90 39.41 8.61
N ASP A 220 -16.82 38.90 7.38
CA ASP A 220 -15.94 39.40 6.32
C ASP A 220 -16.70 39.17 5.00
N GLU A 221 -17.19 40.25 4.41
CA GLU A 221 -18.02 40.23 3.20
C GLU A 221 -17.33 39.56 2.01
N LEU A 222 -15.99 39.51 1.99
CA LEU A 222 -15.23 38.85 0.92
C LEU A 222 -15.14 37.34 1.09
N LYS A 223 -15.37 36.83 2.30
CA LYS A 223 -15.20 35.40 2.65
C LYS A 223 -16.50 34.71 3.01
N HIS A 224 -17.43 35.44 3.60
CA HIS A 224 -18.62 34.91 4.26
C HIS A 224 -19.90 35.24 3.47
N ILE A 225 -20.88 34.34 3.56
CA ILE A 225 -22.21 34.55 2.98
C ILE A 225 -23.07 35.35 3.97
N GLU A 226 -23.81 36.33 3.46
CA GLU A 226 -24.57 37.28 4.28
C GLU A 226 -25.63 36.58 5.13
N GLU A 227 -26.22 35.48 4.65
CA GLU A 227 -27.25 34.72 5.36
C GLU A 227 -26.74 34.07 6.65
N ARG A 228 -25.42 34.03 6.86
CA ARG A 228 -24.77 33.50 8.06
C ARG A 228 -24.28 34.59 9.02
N LYS A 229 -24.49 35.86 8.65
CA LYS A 229 -24.13 37.01 9.46
C LYS A 229 -25.04 37.10 10.68
N PHE A 230 -24.44 37.35 11.84
CA PHE A 230 -25.17 37.70 13.06
C PHE A 230 -24.38 38.71 13.88
N THR A 231 -25.06 39.48 14.72
CA THR A 231 -24.46 40.53 15.54
C THR A 231 -24.60 40.17 17.02
N ASN A 232 -23.52 40.34 17.77
CA ASN A 232 -23.49 40.20 19.22
C ASN A 232 -22.90 41.46 19.88
N LYS A 233 -22.78 41.47 21.21
CA LYS A 233 -22.22 42.60 21.98
C LYS A 233 -20.81 43.03 21.54
N ASP A 234 -20.07 42.11 20.93
CA ASP A 234 -18.69 42.30 20.50
C ASP A 234 -18.57 42.61 18.99
N GLY A 235 -19.66 42.65 18.22
CA GLY A 235 -19.69 43.05 16.80
C GLY A 235 -20.36 42.04 15.87
N GLU A 236 -20.00 42.08 14.59
CA GLU A 236 -20.56 41.20 13.55
C GLU A 236 -19.72 39.93 13.36
N TRP A 237 -20.40 38.80 13.16
CA TRP A 237 -19.84 37.45 13.09
C TRP A 237 -20.50 36.62 11.99
N CYS A 238 -19.77 35.63 11.48
CA CYS A 238 -20.30 34.58 10.62
C CYS A 238 -20.40 33.28 11.40
N GLY A 239 -21.59 32.67 11.45
CA GLY A 239 -21.82 31.40 12.14
C GLY A 239 -21.74 30.17 11.24
N GLY A 240 -21.40 29.02 11.82
CA GLY A 240 -21.50 27.71 11.16
C GLY A 240 -20.40 27.43 10.15
N LEU A 241 -19.23 28.05 10.32
CA LEU A 241 -18.02 27.73 9.56
C LEU A 241 -17.52 26.34 9.97
N PHE A 242 -17.04 25.56 9.02
CA PHE A 242 -16.40 24.27 9.28
C PHE A 242 -14.89 24.44 9.36
N ILE A 243 -14.30 24.22 10.54
CA ILE A 243 -12.86 24.09 10.68
C ILE A 243 -12.48 22.61 10.64
N LYS A 244 -11.61 22.26 9.69
CA LYS A 244 -11.06 20.91 9.54
C LYS A 244 -10.08 20.61 10.68
N LEU A 245 -10.33 19.50 11.38
CA LEU A 245 -9.40 18.89 12.32
C LEU A 245 -8.53 17.84 11.61
N VAL A 246 -9.18 16.95 10.84
CA VAL A 246 -8.53 15.87 10.06
C VAL A 246 -9.24 15.73 8.72
N GLY A 247 -8.50 15.56 7.62
CA GLY A 247 -9.07 15.34 6.28
C GLY A 247 -9.35 13.87 5.93
N VAL A 248 -10.33 13.63 5.07
CA VAL A 248 -10.54 12.31 4.45
C VAL A 248 -9.27 11.86 3.69
N GLY A 249 -8.84 10.63 3.95
CA GLY A 249 -7.62 10.05 3.38
C GLY A 249 -6.30 10.57 3.99
N GLU A 250 -6.38 11.50 4.94
CA GLU A 250 -5.22 12.00 5.68
C GLU A 250 -4.66 10.92 6.62
N HIS A 251 -3.33 10.86 6.73
CA HIS A 251 -2.66 9.91 7.61
C HIS A 251 -2.71 10.41 9.06
N VAL A 252 -3.45 9.71 9.90
CA VAL A 252 -3.63 10.03 11.32
C VAL A 252 -2.85 9.05 12.18
N GLY A 253 -2.05 9.60 13.10
CA GLY A 253 -1.25 8.86 14.05
C GLY A 253 -2.09 8.29 15.20
N LEU A 254 -2.03 6.99 15.45
CA LEU A 254 -2.47 6.34 16.68
C LEU A 254 -1.67 6.92 17.85
N ASP A 255 -2.38 7.34 18.89
CA ASP A 255 -1.86 7.98 20.09
C ASP A 255 -1.09 9.30 19.84
N LYS A 256 -1.17 9.87 18.62
CA LYS A 256 -0.71 11.23 18.37
C LYS A 256 -1.78 12.23 18.80
N THR A 257 -1.31 13.26 19.47
CA THR A 257 -2.14 14.35 19.97
C THR A 257 -2.06 15.56 19.03
N MET A 258 -3.22 16.11 18.67
CA MET A 258 -3.35 17.37 17.96
C MET A 258 -3.91 18.43 18.90
N GLU A 259 -3.37 19.63 18.87
CA GLU A 259 -3.84 20.76 19.67
C GLU A 259 -4.36 21.88 18.78
N PHE A 260 -5.48 22.46 19.18
CA PHE A 260 -6.08 23.64 18.56
C PHE A 260 -6.43 24.65 19.66
N THR A 261 -6.24 25.94 19.38
CA THR A 261 -6.59 27.02 20.31
C THR A 261 -7.82 27.75 19.80
N PHE A 262 -8.80 27.92 20.68
CA PHE A 262 -10.04 28.64 20.42
C PHE A 262 -10.25 29.75 21.45
N TYR A 263 -11.10 30.71 21.09
CA TYR A 263 -11.41 31.87 21.89
C TYR A 263 -12.92 32.06 22.00
N PRO A 264 -13.41 32.63 23.12
CA PRO A 264 -14.82 32.99 23.25
C PRO A 264 -15.30 33.97 22.17
N ILE A 265 -16.55 33.79 21.75
CA ILE A 265 -17.22 34.66 20.78
C ILE A 265 -17.70 35.95 21.46
N GLN A 266 -18.00 35.89 22.75
CA GLN A 266 -18.36 37.04 23.59
C GLN A 266 -17.42 37.18 24.77
N ALA A 267 -17.12 38.42 25.18
CA ALA A 267 -16.22 38.68 26.29
C ALA A 267 -16.72 38.08 27.62
N ASP A 268 -18.04 38.13 27.88
CA ASP A 268 -18.70 37.66 29.09
C ASP A 268 -19.18 36.19 29.01
N GLN A 269 -18.79 35.44 27.97
CA GLN A 269 -19.23 34.07 27.76
C GLN A 269 -18.71 33.13 28.87
N THR A 270 -19.62 32.48 29.60
CA THR A 270 -19.26 31.55 30.70
C THR A 270 -19.36 30.07 30.32
N MET A 271 -19.86 29.76 29.12
CA MET A 271 -20.00 28.39 28.60
C MET A 271 -19.54 28.34 27.14
N MET A 272 -18.62 27.44 26.84
CA MET A 272 -18.08 27.17 25.51
C MET A 272 -18.73 25.91 24.93
N ASN A 273 -19.26 26.00 23.72
CA ASN A 273 -19.93 24.89 23.05
C ASN A 273 -19.12 24.48 21.82
N PHE A 274 -18.70 23.23 21.76
CA PHE A 274 -18.05 22.64 20.59
C PHE A 274 -18.98 21.62 19.95
N TYR A 275 -19.32 21.80 18.68
CA TYR A 275 -20.09 20.83 17.89
C TYR A 275 -19.17 20.16 16.90
N PHE A 276 -19.16 18.83 16.89
CA PHE A 276 -18.27 18.02 16.06
C PHE A 276 -19.03 17.46 14.86
N TYR A 277 -18.38 17.47 13.72
CA TYR A 277 -18.96 17.06 12.45
C TYR A 277 -18.04 16.10 11.69
N ARG A 278 -18.62 15.30 10.79
CA ARG A 278 -17.89 14.50 9.80
C ARG A 278 -18.48 14.68 8.40
N THR A 279 -17.68 14.47 7.36
CA THR A 279 -18.15 14.47 5.97
C THR A 279 -17.19 13.70 5.05
N LEU A 280 -17.67 13.24 3.88
CA LEU A 280 -16.83 12.69 2.82
C LEU A 280 -16.18 13.78 1.94
N LYS A 281 -16.59 15.04 2.07
CA LYS A 281 -15.99 16.17 1.34
C LYS A 281 -14.57 16.44 1.81
N LYS A 282 -13.67 16.75 0.88
CA LYS A 282 -12.27 17.10 1.20
C LYS A 282 -12.12 18.48 1.82
N ILE A 283 -12.93 19.44 1.39
CA ILE A 283 -12.83 20.86 1.77
C ILE A 283 -14.24 21.43 2.02
N PRO A 284 -14.92 21.00 3.11
CA PRO A 284 -16.19 21.62 3.51
C PRO A 284 -15.96 23.05 4.01
N LYS A 285 -16.86 23.98 3.69
CA LYS A 285 -16.82 25.38 4.13
C LYS A 285 -17.80 25.65 5.27
N TYR A 286 -19.01 25.09 5.21
CA TYR A 286 -20.05 25.28 6.23
C TYR A 286 -20.57 23.95 6.81
N VAL A 287 -20.97 23.97 8.08
CA VAL A 287 -21.49 22.79 8.80
C VAL A 287 -22.87 22.31 8.32
N THR A 288 -23.57 23.13 7.54
CA THR A 288 -24.89 22.82 6.97
C THR A 288 -24.81 22.40 5.51
N GLU A 289 -23.61 22.26 4.95
CA GLU A 289 -23.47 21.74 3.61
C GLU A 289 -24.01 20.31 3.52
N GLU A 290 -24.53 19.95 2.35
CA GLU A 290 -24.96 18.58 2.08
C GLU A 290 -23.82 17.58 2.37
N GLY A 291 -24.17 16.49 3.08
CA GLY A 291 -23.23 15.44 3.46
C GLY A 291 -22.33 15.78 4.66
N VAL A 292 -22.59 16.88 5.38
CA VAL A 292 -21.97 17.17 6.68
C VAL A 292 -22.90 16.70 7.79
N GLU A 293 -22.41 15.79 8.63
CA GLU A 293 -23.19 15.17 9.71
C GLU A 293 -22.62 15.58 11.06
N GLN A 294 -23.47 16.04 11.99
CA GLN A 294 -23.06 16.26 13.37
C GLN A 294 -22.91 14.91 14.09
N ILE A 295 -21.76 14.68 14.70
CA ILE A 295 -21.44 13.43 15.42
C ILE A 295 -21.49 13.58 16.94
N GLY A 296 -21.53 14.82 17.44
CA GLY A 296 -21.72 15.09 18.86
C GLY A 296 -21.30 16.49 19.25
N TYR A 297 -21.18 16.71 20.56
CA TYR A 297 -20.85 18.00 21.14
C TYR A 297 -20.04 17.86 22.44
N LEU A 298 -19.40 18.96 22.86
CA LEU A 298 -18.72 19.10 24.14
C LEU A 298 -19.04 20.49 24.71
N PHE A 299 -19.50 20.52 25.95
CA PHE A 299 -19.70 21.76 26.71
C PHE A 299 -18.55 21.93 27.69
N LEU A 300 -17.98 23.13 27.74
CA LEU A 300 -16.91 23.50 28.66
C LEU A 300 -17.35 24.72 29.47
N ASN A 301 -17.43 24.55 30.79
CA ASN A 301 -17.64 25.66 31.71
C ASN A 301 -16.39 26.56 31.72
N SER A 302 -16.57 27.87 31.63
CA SER A 302 -15.50 28.88 31.59
C SER A 302 -15.91 30.10 32.43
N PRO A 303 -16.01 29.95 33.77
CA PRO A 303 -16.64 30.94 34.64
C PRO A 303 -15.80 32.21 34.84
N ASN A 304 -14.48 32.15 34.71
CA ASN A 304 -13.62 33.33 34.80
C ASN A 304 -13.63 34.09 33.46
N THR A 305 -14.18 35.31 33.47
CA THR A 305 -14.31 36.18 32.28
C THR A 305 -13.35 37.38 32.29
N GLU A 306 -12.40 37.45 33.23
CA GLU A 306 -11.50 38.61 33.40
C GLU A 306 -10.70 38.95 32.14
N CYS A 307 -10.28 37.94 31.37
CA CYS A 307 -9.54 38.15 30.12
C CYS A 307 -10.44 38.29 28.88
N GLY A 308 -11.76 38.39 29.04
CA GLY A 308 -12.71 38.64 27.97
C GLY A 308 -12.57 37.64 26.80
N ARG A 309 -12.39 38.16 25.57
CA ARG A 309 -12.17 37.33 24.37
C ARG A 309 -10.73 36.83 24.18
N SER A 310 -9.79 37.29 25.01
CA SER A 310 -8.39 36.83 24.98
C SER A 310 -8.19 35.53 25.77
N ARG A 311 -9.26 34.93 26.30
CA ARG A 311 -9.21 33.64 26.99
C ARG A 311 -8.90 32.53 26.01
N GLU A 312 -7.82 31.80 26.28
CA GLU A 312 -7.42 30.65 25.46
C GLU A 312 -8.07 29.37 25.96
N VAL A 313 -8.76 28.69 25.04
CA VAL A 313 -9.30 27.35 25.25
C VAL A 313 -8.54 26.38 24.34
N LYS A 314 -7.79 25.47 24.96
CA LYS A 314 -7.08 24.41 24.24
C LYS A 314 -7.99 23.21 24.01
N LEU A 315 -8.17 22.84 22.75
CA LEU A 315 -8.80 21.60 22.33
C LEU A 315 -7.72 20.59 21.93
N THR A 316 -7.64 19.50 22.67
CA THR A 316 -6.69 18.41 22.48
C THR A 316 -7.42 17.20 21.92
N ILE A 317 -6.93 16.65 20.81
CA ILE A 317 -7.54 15.50 20.13
C ILE A 317 -6.53 14.39 20.05
N THR A 318 -6.92 13.18 20.47
CA THR A 318 -6.08 11.98 20.40
C THR A 318 -6.87 10.84 19.77
N PHE A 319 -6.25 10.15 18.83
CA PHE A 319 -6.89 9.05 18.10
C PHE A 319 -6.42 7.72 18.68
N ASP A 320 -7.37 6.90 19.13
CA ASP A 320 -7.11 5.50 19.44
C ASP A 320 -7.64 4.60 18.31
N ARG A 321 -7.59 3.27 18.48
CA ARG A 321 -7.99 2.32 17.43
C ARG A 321 -9.43 2.45 16.95
N MET A 322 -10.35 2.96 17.76
CA MET A 322 -11.78 3.02 17.43
C MET A 322 -12.42 4.38 17.72
N ASP A 323 -11.76 5.22 18.51
CA ASP A 323 -12.30 6.45 19.05
C ASP A 323 -11.37 7.65 18.77
N MET A 324 -11.98 8.80 18.52
CA MET A 324 -11.37 10.12 18.60
C MET A 324 -11.71 10.70 19.98
N LYS A 325 -10.72 10.79 20.86
CA LYS A 325 -10.85 11.39 22.19
C LYS A 325 -10.55 12.87 22.12
N ILE A 326 -11.42 13.66 22.75
CA ILE A 326 -11.33 15.11 22.74
C ILE A 326 -11.32 15.61 24.19
N LYS A 327 -10.42 16.54 24.49
CA LYS A 327 -10.36 17.27 25.75
C LYS A 327 -10.31 18.76 25.46
N ALA A 328 -11.19 19.54 26.08
CA ALA A 328 -11.11 20.99 26.08
C ALA A 328 -10.66 21.47 27.46
N LYS A 329 -9.75 22.45 27.51
CA LYS A 329 -9.29 23.09 28.74
C LYS A 329 -9.25 24.60 28.56
N ASP A 330 -9.95 25.32 29.43
CA ASP A 330 -9.81 26.77 29.59
C ASP A 330 -8.55 27.04 30.41
N LEU A 331 -7.59 27.78 29.85
CA LEU A 331 -6.33 28.06 30.52
C LEU A 331 -6.44 29.10 31.64
N THR A 332 -7.52 29.90 31.64
CA THR A 332 -7.73 30.98 32.62
C THR A 332 -8.38 30.44 33.88
N SER A 333 -9.42 29.60 33.73
CA SER A 333 -10.16 29.02 34.86
C SER A 333 -9.67 27.61 35.24
N GLU A 334 -8.75 27.04 34.47
CA GLU A 334 -8.31 25.64 34.50
C GLU A 334 -9.41 24.60 34.34
N SER A 335 -10.64 25.03 34.02
CA SER A 335 -11.77 24.14 33.82
C SER A 335 -11.52 23.25 32.61
N GLU A 336 -11.92 21.98 32.73
CA GLU A 336 -11.75 21.00 31.67
C GLU A 336 -13.01 20.18 31.43
N SER A 337 -13.16 19.68 30.21
CA SER A 337 -14.23 18.77 29.82
C SER A 337 -13.72 17.84 28.72
N ALA A 338 -14.21 16.61 28.69
CA ALA A 338 -13.77 15.62 27.72
C ALA A 338 -14.95 14.83 27.14
N THR A 339 -14.78 14.36 25.91
CA THR A 339 -15.72 13.48 25.22
C THR A 339 -14.97 12.56 24.26
N LYS A 340 -15.66 11.58 23.69
CA LYS A 340 -15.11 10.73 22.63
C LYS A 340 -16.18 10.36 21.61
N PHE A 341 -15.75 10.21 20.36
CA PHE A 341 -16.61 9.80 19.25
C PHE A 341 -15.97 8.67 18.46
N GLY A 342 -16.79 7.82 17.85
CA GLY A 342 -16.28 6.76 16.98
C GLY A 342 -15.48 7.34 15.79
N PHE A 343 -14.30 6.79 15.57
CA PHE A 343 -13.39 7.18 14.50
C PHE A 343 -13.24 6.04 13.49
N MET A 344 -13.49 6.35 12.21
CA MET A 344 -13.47 5.35 11.13
C MET A 344 -12.22 5.46 10.28
N TRP A 345 -11.61 4.31 10.06
CA TRP A 345 -10.42 4.13 9.23
C TRP A 345 -10.81 3.65 7.83
N LYS A 346 -10.01 4.03 6.83
CA LYS A 346 -10.14 3.52 5.46
C LYS A 346 -9.31 2.26 5.23
#